data_AF-A0A1T4ZWL6-F1
#
_entry.id   AF-A0A1T4ZWL6-F1
#
_cell.length_a   1.000
_cell.length_b   1.000
_cell.length_c   1.000
_cell.angle_alpha   90.00
_cell.angle_beta   90.00
_cell.angle_gamma   90.00
#
_symmetry.space_group_name_H-M   'P 1'
#
loop_
_entity.id
_entity.type
_entity.pdbx_description
1 polymer ?
#
loop_
_entity_poly.entity_id
_entity_poly.type
_entity_poly.pdbx_seq_one_letter_code
_entity_poly.pdbx_strand_id
1 'polypeptide(L)' 'MKYRASGKEVLRDGEHVADCTSPALASTIASLLNLPAWLDHRADRSKSRWAARLYRIIADDLRARLHEEDKADG' A
#
# COMPACT_ATOMS: atom_id res chain seq x y z
N MET A 1 -13.85 1.81 -12.76
CA MET A 1 -14.00 2.35 -11.38
C MET A 1 -13.04 3.51 -11.20
N LYS A 2 -13.46 4.62 -10.58
CA LYS A 2 -12.64 5.84 -10.48
C LYS A 2 -12.44 6.22 -9.02
N TYR A 3 -11.20 6.13 -8.57
CA TYR A 3 -10.82 6.54 -7.22
C TYR A 3 -10.76 8.07 -7.13
N ARG A 4 -11.22 8.63 -6.00
CA ARG A 4 -11.13 10.06 -5.70
C ARG A 4 -10.43 10.24 -4.36
N ALA A 5 -9.38 11.06 -4.34
CA ALA A 5 -8.75 11.50 -3.11
C ALA A 5 -9.52 12.71 -2.54
N SER A 6 -9.88 12.65 -1.26
CA SER A 6 -10.51 13.74 -0.51
C SER A 6 -9.71 13.96 0.78
N GLY A 7 -8.81 14.94 0.79
CA GLY A 7 -7.91 15.14 1.94
C GLY A 7 -6.98 13.94 2.17
N LYS A 8 -7.14 13.23 3.30
CA LYS A 8 -6.39 11.99 3.64
C LYS A 8 -7.13 10.70 3.27
N GLU A 9 -8.32 10.85 2.71
CA GLU A 9 -9.25 9.76 2.45
C GLU A 9 -9.19 9.36 0.97
N VAL A 10 -9.23 8.05 0.72
CA VAL A 10 -9.42 7.51 -0.63
C VAL A 10 -10.84 6.98 -0.71
N LEU A 11 -11.61 7.50 -1.66
CA LEU A 11 -12.99 7.11 -1.91
C LEU A 11 -13.09 6.25 -3.18
N ARG A 12 -13.89 5.19 -3.13
CA ARG A 12 -14.33 4.39 -4.28
C ARG A 12 -15.86 4.45 -4.31
N ASP A 13 -16.41 5.01 -5.39
CA ASP A 13 -17.87 5.13 -5.58
C ASP A 13 -18.63 5.80 -4.42
N GLY A 14 -17.94 6.67 -3.66
CA GLY A 14 -18.51 7.40 -2.52
C GLY A 14 -18.27 6.75 -1.15
N GLU A 15 -17.73 5.53 -1.11
CA GLU A 15 -17.39 4.83 0.14
C GLU A 15 -15.91 4.97 0.49
N HIS A 16 -15.62 5.03 1.78
CA HIS A 16 -14.27 5.16 2.31
C HIS A 16 -13.53 3.83 2.21
N VAL A 17 -12.49 3.81 1.37
CA VAL A 17 -11.78 2.56 1.05
C VAL A 17 -10.92 2.11 2.25
N ALA A 18 -10.62 2.98 3.21
CA ALA A 18 -9.91 2.58 4.44
C ALA A 18 -10.74 1.65 5.35
N ASP A 19 -12.06 1.63 5.21
CA ASP A 19 -12.96 0.73 5.96
C ASP A 19 -13.09 -0.66 5.32
N CYS A 20 -12.30 -0.93 4.27
CA CYS A 20 -12.39 -2.17 3.51
C CYS A 20 -12.02 -3.40 4.35
N THR A 21 -12.99 -4.30 4.49
CA THR A 21 -12.92 -5.58 5.20
C THR A 21 -12.29 -6.72 4.38
N SER A 22 -11.72 -6.45 3.19
CA SER A 22 -11.17 -7.48 2.29
C SER A 22 -9.70 -7.25 1.93
N PRO A 23 -8.85 -8.30 1.92
CA PRO A 23 -7.43 -8.19 1.58
C PRO A 23 -7.12 -7.58 0.20
N ALA A 24 -7.88 -7.93 -0.85
CA ALA A 24 -7.65 -7.43 -2.21
C ALA A 24 -7.82 -5.90 -2.35
N LEU A 25 -8.74 -5.32 -1.55
CA LEU A 25 -8.92 -3.86 -1.52
C LEU A 25 -7.79 -3.15 -0.79
N ALA A 26 -7.25 -3.75 0.28
CA ALA A 26 -6.10 -3.21 0.99
C ALA A 26 -4.86 -3.16 0.08
N SER A 27 -4.64 -4.20 -0.72
CA SER A 27 -3.60 -4.24 -1.75
C SER A 27 -3.79 -3.14 -2.80
N THR A 28 -5.02 -2.97 -3.32
CA THR A 28 -5.32 -1.90 -4.29
C THR A 28 -5.03 -0.49 -3.74
N ILE A 29 -5.39 -0.22 -2.48
CA ILE A 29 -5.04 1.05 -1.81
C ILE A 29 -3.54 1.20 -1.68
N ALA A 30 -2.82 0.15 -1.28
CA ALA A 30 -1.38 0.18 -1.11
C ALA A 30 -0.66 0.50 -2.44
N SER A 31 -1.14 -0.03 -3.57
CA SER A 31 -0.71 0.36 -4.91
C SER A 31 -1.00 1.82 -5.22
N LEU A 32 -2.25 2.27 -5.01
CA LEU A 32 -2.67 3.64 -5.31
C LEU A 32 -1.90 4.70 -4.51
N LEU A 33 -1.49 4.37 -3.28
CA LEU A 33 -0.71 5.26 -2.41
C LEU A 33 0.80 5.11 -2.59
N ASN A 34 1.26 4.22 -3.49
CA ASN A 34 2.66 3.85 -3.66
C ASN A 34 3.35 3.56 -2.31
N LEU A 35 2.65 2.82 -1.45
CA LEU A 35 3.06 2.55 -0.08
C LEU A 35 4.46 1.90 0.02
N PRO A 36 4.86 0.97 -0.88
CA PRO A 36 6.21 0.40 -0.88
C PRO A 36 7.31 1.47 -1.01
N ALA A 37 7.17 2.43 -1.93
CA ALA A 37 8.15 3.50 -2.10
C ALA A 37 8.19 4.46 -0.90
N TRP A 38 7.03 4.71 -0.26
CA TRP A 38 6.98 5.50 0.97
C TRP A 38 7.72 4.80 2.12
N LEU A 39 7.56 3.49 2.25
CA LEU A 39 8.23 2.68 3.28
C LEU A 39 9.75 2.67 3.09
N ASP A 40 10.24 2.56 1.86
CA ASP A 40 11.68 2.67 1.57
C ASP A 40 12.24 4.04 1.96
N HIS A 41 11.56 5.12 1.55
CA HIS A 41 11.97 6.47 1.93
C HIS A 41 11.93 6.70 3.45
N ARG A 42 11.07 5.98 4.18
CA ARG A 42 11.05 6.01 5.64
C ARG A 42 12.15 5.15 6.25
N ALA A 43 12.51 4.04 5.62
CA ALA A 43 13.67 3.23 6.00
C ALA A 43 14.96 4.03 5.91
N ASP A 44 15.15 4.78 4.82
CA ASP A 44 16.36 5.55 4.56
C ASP A 44 16.54 6.73 5.53
N ARG A 45 15.43 7.27 6.05
CA ARG A 45 15.45 8.34 7.07
C ARG A 45 15.46 7.83 8.51
N SER A 46 15.38 6.50 8.71
CA SER A 46 15.34 5.92 10.05
C SER A 46 16.72 5.93 10.69
N LYS A 47 16.81 6.41 11.94
CA LYS A 47 18.03 6.35 12.75
C LYS A 47 18.30 4.97 13.36
N SER A 48 17.31 4.07 13.31
CA SER A 48 17.41 2.71 13.84
C SER A 48 17.53 1.71 12.70
N ARG A 49 18.63 0.94 12.70
CA ARG A 49 18.87 -0.15 11.73
C ARG A 49 17.77 -1.20 11.74
N TRP A 50 17.25 -1.51 12.92
CA TRP A 50 16.14 -2.45 13.08
C TRP A 50 14.86 -1.93 12.45
N ALA A 51 14.48 -0.67 12.74
CA ALA A 51 13.29 -0.07 12.17
C ALA A 51 13.40 0.07 10.63
N ALA A 52 14.58 0.45 10.12
CA ALA A 52 14.83 0.50 8.68
C ALA A 52 14.63 -0.88 8.02
N ARG A 53 15.11 -1.95 8.67
CA ARG A 53 14.90 -3.32 8.19
C ARG A 53 13.44 -3.72 8.17
N LEU A 54 12.67 -3.40 9.22
CA LEU A 54 11.23 -3.68 9.27
C LEU A 54 10.47 -2.99 8.13
N TYR A 55 10.75 -1.71 7.87
CA TYR A 55 10.09 -0.99 6.78
C TYR A 55 10.37 -1.62 5.42
N ARG A 56 11.59 -2.07 5.16
CA ARG A 56 11.96 -2.76 3.91
C ARG A 56 11.27 -4.11 3.77
N ILE A 57 11.20 -4.90 4.86
CA ILE A 57 10.46 -6.19 4.85
C ILE A 57 8.99 -5.97 4.50
N ILE A 58 8.35 -4.95 5.07
CA ILE A 58 6.94 -4.63 4.77
C ILE A 58 6.81 -4.16 3.31
N ALA A 59 7.74 -3.35 2.81
CA ALA A 59 7.73 -2.90 1.41
C ALA A 59 7.86 -4.09 0.44
N ASP A 60 8.73 -5.06 0.73
CA ASP A 60 8.94 -6.24 -0.08
C ASP A 60 7.75 -7.20 -0.04
N ASP A 61 7.12 -7.42 1.13
CA ASP A 61 5.88 -8.21 1.24
C ASP A 61 4.74 -7.57 0.44
N LEU A 62 4.60 -6.24 0.52
CA LEU A 62 3.61 -5.52 -0.28
C LEU A 62 3.88 -5.68 -1.78
N ARG A 63 5.13 -5.52 -2.25
CA ARG A 63 5.47 -5.76 -3.67
C ARG A 63 5.11 -7.18 -4.10
N ALA A 64 5.43 -8.18 -3.29
CA ALA A 64 5.15 -9.57 -3.61
C ALA A 64 3.64 -9.80 -3.79
N ARG A 65 2.82 -9.30 -2.86
CA ARG A 65 1.36 -9.42 -2.93
C ARG A 65 0.76 -8.68 -4.12
N LEU A 66 1.25 -7.48 -4.43
CA LEU A 66 0.80 -6.71 -5.59
C LEU A 66 1.13 -7.43 -6.91
N HIS A 67 2.32 -8.04 -6.99
CA HIS A 67 2.71 -8.84 -8.16
C HIS A 67 1.94 -10.17 -8.29
N GLU A 68 1.44 -10.74 -7.19
CA GLU A 68 0.59 -11.93 -7.20
C GLU A 68 -0.83 -11.60 -7.68
N GLU A 69 -1.38 -10.45 -7.28
CA GLU A 69 -2.70 -9.98 -7.75
C GLU A 69 -2.68 -9.66 -9.26
N ASP A 70 -1.64 -8.99 -9.76
CA ASP A 70 -1.50 -8.70 -11.20
C ASP A 70 -1.46 -9.98 -12.07
N LYS A 71 -1.02 -11.12 -11.52
CA LYS A 71 -0.97 -12.41 -12.22
C LYS A 71 -2.29 -13.20 -12.16
N ALA A 72 -3.19 -12.89 -11.25
CA ALA A 72 -4.46 -13.57 -11.10
C ALA A 72 -5.54 -13.03 -12.06
N ASP A 73 -5.39 -11.79 -12.52
CA ASP A 73 -6.34 -11.07 -13.39
C ASP A 73 -5.93 -11.04 -14.89
N GLY A 74 -4.87 -11.76 -15.29
CA GLY A 74 -4.39 -11.87 -16.67
C GLY A 74 -4.54 -13.27 -17.27
#